data_AF-A0A3S4EDB6-F1
#
_entry.id   AF-A0A3S4EDB6-F1
#
_cell.length_a   1.000
_cell.length_b   1.000
_cell.length_c   1.000
_cell.angle_alpha   90.00
_cell.angle_beta   90.00
_cell.angle_gamma   90.00
#
_symmetry.space_group_name_H-M   'P 1'
#
loop_
_entity.id
_entity.type
_entity.pdbx_description
1 polymer ?
#
loop_
_entity_poly.entity_id
_entity_poly.type
_entity_poly.pdbx_seq_one_letter_code
_entity_poly.pdbx_strand_id
1 'polypeptide(L)'
;MESNFALRELVGAENFYTGIAQAEQSRLALMLDVLKNSGVYTPALREIEDYDAVLVLGEDLTQTGARIALSVRQAVKGKARAMAAAQRVADWQIAAVQNIGQHAKHPLFITNVDNTRMDDIAAWNYRAPVDEQARLGFAIRSRAGQRRASGGWSGR
;
A
#
# COMPACT_ATOMS: atom_id res chain seq x y z
N MET A 1 22.33 0.60 -14.46
CA MET A 1 22.83 1.49 -13.38
C MET A 1 24.35 1.49 -13.27
N GLU A 2 25.04 0.35 -13.43
CA GLU A 2 26.52 0.28 -13.37
C GLU A 2 27.21 1.19 -14.40
N SER A 3 26.67 1.29 -15.61
CA SER A 3 27.25 2.12 -16.68
C SER A 3 27.34 3.62 -16.32
N ASN A 4 26.38 4.14 -15.56
CA ASN A 4 26.36 5.55 -15.15
C ASN A 4 27.32 5.83 -13.99
N PHE A 5 27.54 4.85 -13.11
CA PHE A 5 28.53 4.98 -12.04
C PHE A 5 29.95 5.00 -12.61
N ALA A 6 30.25 4.10 -13.56
CA ALA A 6 31.54 4.06 -14.25
C ALA A 6 31.81 5.33 -15.07
N LEU A 7 30.78 5.86 -15.76
CA LEU A 7 30.88 7.14 -16.48
C LEU A 7 31.16 8.31 -15.53
N ARG A 8 30.56 8.34 -14.33
CA ARG A 8 30.80 9.39 -13.34
C ARG A 8 32.23 9.43 -12.82
N GLU A 9 32.85 8.26 -12.59
CA GLU A 9 34.26 8.22 -12.21
C GLU A 9 35.19 8.66 -13.33
N LEU A 10 34.84 8.37 -14.59
CA LEU A 10 35.69 8.67 -15.74
C LEU A 10 35.69 10.16 -16.11
N VAL A 11 34.55 10.86 -15.98
CA VAL A 11 34.40 12.27 -16.40
C VAL A 11 34.47 13.27 -15.24
N GLY A 12 34.52 12.76 -14.00
CA GLY A 12 34.44 13.56 -12.79
C GLY A 12 33.01 14.03 -12.49
N ALA A 13 32.69 14.23 -11.20
CA ALA A 13 31.35 14.65 -10.76
C ALA A 13 30.90 15.99 -11.41
N GLU A 14 31.86 16.79 -11.85
CA GLU A 14 31.66 18.14 -12.38
C GLU A 14 31.27 18.15 -13.87
N ASN A 15 31.59 17.07 -14.62
CA ASN A 15 31.22 16.91 -16.03
C ASN A 15 30.26 15.73 -16.25
N PHE A 16 29.78 15.10 -15.18
CA PHE A 16 28.88 13.96 -15.26
C PHE A 16 27.43 14.42 -15.33
N TYR A 17 26.81 14.22 -16.50
CA TYR A 17 25.39 14.48 -16.71
C TYR A 17 24.62 13.16 -16.75
N THR A 18 23.75 12.93 -15.75
CA THR A 18 22.91 11.72 -15.64
C THR A 18 21.81 11.65 -16.71
N GLY A 19 21.60 12.72 -17.48
CA GLY A 19 20.43 12.89 -18.35
C GLY A 19 19.16 13.28 -17.58
N ILE A 20 19.23 13.44 -16.26
CA ILE A 20 18.11 13.72 -15.36
C ILE A 20 18.29 15.13 -14.77
N ALA A 21 17.22 15.92 -14.72
CA ALA A 21 17.27 17.24 -14.12
C ALA A 21 17.64 17.16 -12.62
N GLN A 22 18.47 18.10 -12.13
CA GLN A 22 18.93 18.11 -10.74
C GLN A 22 17.79 18.03 -9.70
N ALA A 23 16.67 18.69 -9.98
CA ALA A 23 15.48 18.67 -9.14
C ALA A 23 14.81 17.28 -9.08
N GLU A 24 14.92 16.48 -10.14
CA GLU A 24 14.40 15.12 -10.19
C GLU A 24 15.36 14.15 -9.50
N GLN A 25 16.67 14.29 -9.72
CA GLN A 25 17.68 13.53 -9.00
C GLN A 25 17.58 13.72 -7.47
N SER A 26 17.32 14.96 -7.03
CA SER A 26 17.13 15.28 -5.61
C SER A 26 15.88 14.58 -5.03
N ARG A 27 14.80 14.50 -5.80
CA ARG A 27 13.58 13.78 -5.40
C ARG A 27 13.80 12.28 -5.29
N LEU A 28 14.49 11.68 -6.26
CA LEU A 28 14.85 10.25 -6.21
C LEU A 28 15.74 9.92 -5.02
N ALA A 29 16.72 10.78 -4.72
CA ALA A 29 17.57 10.63 -3.53
C ALA A 29 16.75 10.68 -2.24
N LEU A 30 15.79 11.62 -2.13
CA LEU A 30 14.89 11.71 -0.98
C LEU A 30 14.00 10.46 -0.87
N MET A 31 13.44 9.96 -1.97
CA MET A 31 12.64 8.72 -1.95
C MET A 31 13.46 7.53 -1.44
N LEU A 32 14.71 7.40 -1.90
CA LEU A 32 15.62 6.35 -1.43
C LEU A 32 15.97 6.49 0.05
N ASP A 33 16.21 7.71 0.51
CA ASP A 33 16.48 8.00 1.93
C ASP A 33 15.29 7.61 2.79
N VAL A 34 14.07 8.03 2.41
CA VAL A 34 12.84 7.66 3.12
C VAL A 34 12.66 6.14 3.15
N LEU A 35 12.85 5.44 2.03
CA LEU A 35 12.72 3.97 1.99
C LEU A 35 13.71 3.26 2.91
N LYS A 36 14.93 3.79 3.08
CA LYS A 36 15.96 3.19 3.93
C LYS A 36 15.85 3.58 5.40
N ASN A 37 15.49 4.83 5.67
CA ASN A 37 15.68 5.46 6.98
C ASN A 37 14.36 5.84 7.68
N SER A 38 13.20 5.67 7.06
CA SER A 38 11.91 6.01 7.68
C SER A 38 11.49 5.05 8.81
N GLY A 39 12.13 3.89 8.94
CA GLY A 39 11.68 2.83 9.84
C GLY A 39 10.35 2.19 9.43
N VAL A 40 9.84 2.49 8.22
CA VAL A 40 8.64 1.86 7.68
C VAL A 40 9.01 0.47 7.18
N TYR A 41 8.34 -0.53 7.74
CA TYR A 41 8.49 -1.91 7.31
C TYR A 41 7.92 -2.10 5.90
N THR A 42 8.70 -2.71 5.00
CA THR A 42 8.25 -3.09 3.67
C THR A 42 7.87 -4.58 3.69
N PRO A 43 6.57 -4.92 3.64
CA PRO A 43 6.14 -6.31 3.73
C PRO A 43 6.43 -7.10 2.44
N ALA A 44 6.56 -8.42 2.58
CA ALA A 44 6.61 -9.32 1.44
C ALA A 44 5.22 -9.46 0.79
N LEU A 45 5.18 -9.83 -0.50
CA LEU A 45 3.91 -10.04 -1.22
C LEU A 45 2.99 -11.04 -0.51
N ARG A 46 3.54 -12.11 0.06
CA ARG A 46 2.77 -13.12 0.80
C ARG A 46 2.14 -12.56 2.06
N GLU A 47 2.85 -11.68 2.76
CA GLU A 47 2.37 -11.07 3.99
C GLU A 47 1.21 -10.11 3.74
N ILE A 48 1.28 -9.34 2.64
CA ILE A 48 0.18 -8.44 2.23
C ILE A 48 -1.15 -9.21 2.12
N GLU A 49 -1.13 -10.47 1.66
CA GLU A 49 -2.33 -11.30 1.49
C GLU A 49 -3.04 -11.63 2.81
N ASP A 50 -2.32 -11.55 3.93
CA ASP A 50 -2.83 -11.90 5.26
C ASP A 50 -3.31 -10.65 6.02
N TYR A 51 -3.25 -9.46 5.41
CA TYR A 51 -3.73 -8.21 6.01
C TYR A 51 -5.26 -8.11 6.04
N ASP A 52 -5.77 -7.56 7.14
CA ASP A 52 -7.19 -7.42 7.41
C ASP A 52 -7.78 -6.05 7.03
N ALA A 53 -6.93 -5.11 6.60
CA ALA A 53 -7.29 -3.82 6.04
C ALA A 53 -6.14 -3.27 5.18
N VAL A 54 -6.46 -2.59 4.08
CA VAL A 54 -5.47 -1.99 3.17
C VAL A 54 -5.86 -0.55 2.83
N LEU A 55 -4.88 0.36 2.85
CA LEU A 55 -5.01 1.74 2.40
C LEU A 55 -3.98 2.01 1.30
N VAL A 56 -4.45 2.45 0.13
CA VAL A 56 -3.63 2.84 -1.02
C VAL A 56 -3.76 4.36 -1.19
N LEU A 57 -2.63 5.07 -1.21
CA LEU A 57 -2.59 6.54 -1.30
C LEU A 57 -2.02 6.98 -2.65
N GLY A 58 -2.87 7.57 -3.49
CA GLY A 58 -2.47 8.24 -4.74
C GLY A 58 -1.90 7.33 -5.82
N GLU A 59 -2.07 6.02 -5.68
CA GLU A 59 -1.38 5.02 -6.50
C GLU A 59 -2.36 4.14 -7.27
N ASP A 60 -2.11 3.93 -8.57
CA ASP A 60 -2.77 2.88 -9.34
C ASP A 60 -1.88 1.62 -9.41
N LEU A 61 -2.05 0.74 -8.41
CA LEU A 61 -1.31 -0.52 -8.30
C LEU A 61 -1.46 -1.41 -9.54
N THR A 62 -2.54 -1.28 -10.30
CA THR A 62 -2.72 -2.10 -11.51
C THR A 62 -1.80 -1.69 -12.64
N GLN A 63 -1.29 -0.46 -12.63
CA GLN A 63 -0.30 0.06 -13.57
C GLN A 63 1.12 -0.03 -13.04
N THR A 64 1.32 0.15 -11.73
CA THR A 64 2.66 0.26 -11.15
C THR A 64 3.19 -1.03 -10.52
N GLY A 65 2.30 -1.96 -10.16
CA GLY A 65 2.70 -3.17 -9.44
C GLY A 65 1.65 -4.28 -9.49
N ALA A 66 1.51 -4.94 -10.65
CA ALA A 66 0.50 -5.98 -10.85
C ALA A 66 0.51 -7.10 -9.79
N ARG A 67 1.69 -7.50 -9.29
CA ARG A 67 1.81 -8.49 -8.21
C ARG A 67 1.33 -7.96 -6.85
N ILE A 68 1.61 -6.69 -6.54
CA ILE A 68 1.10 -6.04 -5.32
C ILE A 68 -0.42 -5.92 -5.42
N ALA A 69 -0.94 -5.50 -6.58
CA ALA A 69 -2.39 -5.44 -6.83
C ALA A 69 -3.06 -6.80 -6.61
N LEU A 70 -2.43 -7.90 -7.08
CA LEU A 70 -2.94 -9.25 -6.83
C LEU A 70 -2.93 -9.61 -5.35
N SER A 71 -1.83 -9.36 -4.63
CA SER A 71 -1.74 -9.64 -3.19
C SER A 71 -2.80 -8.86 -2.40
N VAL A 72 -3.04 -7.58 -2.72
CA VAL A 72 -4.12 -6.78 -2.12
C VAL A 72 -5.49 -7.37 -2.45
N ARG A 73 -5.73 -7.86 -3.67
CA ARG A 73 -6.98 -8.56 -4.01
C ARG A 73 -7.17 -9.83 -3.18
N GLN A 74 -6.11 -10.56 -2.85
CA GLN A 74 -6.18 -11.71 -1.95
C GLN A 74 -6.49 -11.29 -0.52
N ALA A 75 -5.85 -10.23 -0.03
CA ALA A 75 -6.10 -9.64 1.29
C ALA A 75 -7.59 -9.28 1.46
N VAL A 76 -8.18 -8.58 0.48
CA VAL A 76 -9.61 -8.21 0.51
C VAL A 76 -10.53 -9.43 0.63
N LYS A 77 -10.15 -10.57 0.02
CA LYS A 77 -10.90 -11.85 0.10
C LYS A 77 -10.62 -12.63 1.39
N GLY A 78 -9.64 -12.24 2.20
CA GLY A 78 -9.20 -12.94 3.41
C GLY A 78 -10.30 -13.08 4.47
N LYS A 79 -11.23 -12.13 4.57
CA LYS A 79 -12.28 -12.13 5.61
C LYS A 79 -13.23 -13.31 5.47
N ALA A 80 -13.62 -13.64 4.25
CA ALA A 80 -14.42 -14.83 3.97
C ALA A 80 -13.69 -16.12 4.38
N ARG A 81 -12.37 -16.21 4.14
CA ARG A 81 -11.55 -17.35 4.55
C ARG A 81 -11.45 -17.46 6.07
N ALA A 82 -11.23 -16.35 6.76
CA ALA A 82 -11.17 -16.31 8.22
C ALA A 82 -12.50 -16.73 8.87
N MET A 83 -13.62 -16.27 8.32
CA MET A 83 -14.97 -16.68 8.78
C MET A 83 -15.22 -18.18 8.57
N ALA A 84 -14.82 -18.73 7.42
CA ALA A 84 -14.94 -20.16 7.13
C ALA A 84 -14.15 -21.01 8.15
N ALA A 85 -12.91 -20.62 8.45
CA ALA A 85 -12.05 -21.30 9.42
C ALA A 85 -12.63 -21.23 10.85
N ALA A 86 -13.15 -20.07 11.26
CA ALA A 86 -13.73 -19.88 12.59
C ALA A 86 -14.97 -20.76 12.86
N GLN A 87 -15.74 -21.09 11.81
CA GLN A 87 -16.95 -21.89 11.93
C GLN A 87 -16.73 -23.42 11.88
N ARG A 88 -15.48 -23.90 11.74
CA ARG A 88 -15.14 -25.34 11.62
C ARG A 88 -16.04 -26.09 10.62
N VAL A 89 -16.38 -25.44 9.52
CA VAL A 89 -17.33 -26.00 8.55
C VAL A 89 -16.65 -27.17 7.83
N ALA A 90 -17.19 -28.37 8.00
CA ALA A 90 -16.79 -29.54 7.23
C ALA A 90 -17.03 -29.28 5.73
N ASP A 91 -16.12 -29.78 4.88
CA ASP A 91 -16.02 -29.50 3.43
C ASP A 91 -17.31 -29.64 2.60
N TRP A 92 -18.38 -30.23 3.16
CA TRP A 92 -19.65 -30.45 2.49
C TRP A 92 -20.61 -29.24 2.48
N GLN A 93 -20.33 -28.15 3.22
CA GLN A 93 -21.18 -26.95 3.30
C GLN A 93 -20.60 -25.70 2.59
N ILE A 94 -19.67 -25.87 1.64
CA ILE A 94 -19.00 -24.78 0.90
C ILE A 94 -20.00 -23.76 0.31
N ALA A 95 -21.16 -24.20 -0.16
CA ALA A 95 -22.17 -23.32 -0.77
C ALA A 95 -22.75 -22.26 0.21
N ALA A 96 -22.90 -22.60 1.49
CA ALA A 96 -23.40 -21.67 2.51
C ALA A 96 -22.33 -20.65 2.94
N VAL A 97 -21.08 -21.10 3.05
CA VAL A 97 -19.92 -20.24 3.33
C VAL A 97 -19.67 -19.26 2.18
N GLN A 98 -19.83 -19.69 0.93
CA GLN A 98 -19.71 -18.79 -0.22
C GLN A 98 -20.80 -17.71 -0.23
N ASN A 99 -22.05 -18.04 0.13
CA ASN A 99 -23.13 -17.06 0.21
C ASN A 99 -22.96 -16.05 1.35
N ILE A 100 -22.51 -16.48 2.53
CA ILE A 100 -22.25 -15.56 3.67
C ILE A 100 -20.95 -14.76 3.45
N GLY A 101 -19.94 -15.40 2.87
CA GLY A 101 -18.62 -14.82 2.61
C GLY A 101 -18.56 -13.87 1.42
N GLN A 102 -19.51 -13.92 0.47
CA GLN A 102 -19.52 -13.05 -0.72
C GLN A 102 -19.52 -11.56 -0.38
N HIS A 103 -20.14 -11.17 0.74
CA HIS A 103 -20.15 -9.80 1.24
C HIS A 103 -19.12 -9.53 2.34
N ALA A 104 -18.45 -10.57 2.85
CA ALA A 104 -17.42 -10.46 3.87
C ALA A 104 -16.06 -10.15 3.23
N LYS A 105 -15.77 -8.86 3.05
CA LYS A 105 -14.47 -8.38 2.56
C LYS A 105 -13.70 -7.64 3.66
N HIS A 106 -12.38 -7.77 3.65
CA HIS A 106 -11.52 -6.84 4.37
C HIS A 106 -11.57 -5.47 3.67
N PRO A 107 -11.64 -4.35 4.41
CA PRO A 107 -11.77 -3.04 3.81
C PRO A 107 -10.51 -2.65 3.04
N LEU A 108 -10.72 -2.24 1.79
CA LEU A 108 -9.73 -1.58 0.97
C LEU A 108 -10.14 -0.13 0.76
N PHE A 109 -9.28 0.80 1.14
CA PHE A 109 -9.44 2.22 0.93
C PHE A 109 -8.46 2.69 -0.14
N ILE A 110 -8.93 3.44 -1.13
CA ILE A 110 -8.07 3.95 -2.20
C ILE A 110 -8.27 5.46 -2.30
N THR A 111 -7.16 6.20 -2.40
CA THR A 111 -7.18 7.59 -2.85
C THR A 111 -6.53 7.67 -4.23
N ASN A 112 -7.16 8.37 -5.17
CA ASN A 112 -6.56 8.61 -6.47
C ASN A 112 -7.19 9.84 -7.14
N VAL A 113 -6.57 10.34 -8.20
CA VAL A 113 -7.13 11.43 -9.01
C VAL A 113 -8.24 10.95 -9.95
N ASP A 114 -8.22 9.68 -10.37
CA ASP A 114 -9.15 9.09 -11.33
C ASP A 114 -9.50 7.63 -11.00
N ASN A 115 -10.38 7.02 -11.80
CA ASN A 115 -10.83 5.64 -11.67
C ASN A 115 -9.67 4.65 -11.82
N THR A 116 -9.65 3.63 -10.97
CA THR A 116 -8.72 2.50 -11.10
C THR A 116 -9.47 1.21 -11.34
N ARG A 117 -8.76 0.20 -11.86
CA ARG A 117 -9.30 -1.15 -11.97
C ARG A 117 -9.53 -1.83 -10.61
N MET A 118 -9.09 -1.25 -9.50
CA MET A 118 -9.33 -1.77 -8.15
C MET A 118 -10.54 -1.14 -7.46
N ASP A 119 -11.20 -0.18 -8.10
CA ASP A 119 -12.40 0.48 -7.56
C ASP A 119 -13.55 -0.53 -7.34
N ASP A 120 -13.55 -1.65 -8.08
CA ASP A 120 -14.53 -2.73 -8.01
C ASP A 120 -14.52 -3.51 -6.67
N ILE A 121 -13.38 -3.50 -5.98
CA ILE A 121 -13.19 -4.20 -4.71
C ILE A 121 -12.95 -3.27 -3.52
N ALA A 122 -12.88 -1.95 -3.76
CA ALA A 122 -12.68 -0.96 -2.73
C ALA A 122 -13.94 -0.80 -1.86
N ALA A 123 -13.75 -0.70 -0.54
CA ALA A 123 -14.81 -0.32 0.40
C ALA A 123 -15.12 1.18 0.29
N TRP A 124 -14.12 1.99 -0.03
CA TRP A 124 -14.30 3.42 -0.28
C TRP A 124 -13.18 3.96 -1.18
N ASN A 125 -13.56 4.86 -2.09
CA ASN A 125 -12.66 5.56 -3.01
C ASN A 125 -12.75 7.06 -2.75
N TYR A 126 -11.63 7.70 -2.44
CA TYR A 126 -11.52 9.14 -2.28
C TYR A 126 -10.86 9.76 -3.50
N ARG A 127 -11.63 10.57 -4.23
CA ARG A 127 -11.18 11.24 -5.44
C ARG A 127 -10.88 12.69 -5.14
N ALA A 128 -9.63 13.09 -5.26
CA ALA A 128 -9.23 14.45 -4.99
C ALA A 128 -7.91 14.80 -5.69
N PRO A 129 -7.63 16.10 -5.92
CA PRO A 129 -6.29 16.56 -6.29
C PRO A 129 -5.21 16.09 -5.31
N VAL A 130 -3.96 16.02 -5.78
CA VAL A 130 -2.83 15.44 -5.02
C VAL A 130 -2.61 16.13 -3.67
N ASP A 131 -2.82 17.44 -3.59
CA ASP A 131 -2.66 18.21 -2.35
C ASP A 131 -3.74 17.87 -1.30
N GLU A 132 -4.98 17.63 -1.72
CA GLU A 132 -6.04 17.15 -0.82
C GLU A 132 -5.79 15.71 -0.35
N GLN A 133 -5.29 14.85 -1.24
CA GLN A 133 -4.89 13.48 -0.85
C GLN A 133 -3.76 13.50 0.19
N ALA A 134 -2.77 14.40 0.04
CA ALA A 134 -1.72 14.59 1.04
C ALA A 134 -2.29 15.04 2.39
N ARG A 135 -3.24 16.00 2.39
CA ARG A 135 -3.94 16.46 3.60
C ARG A 135 -4.68 15.32 4.30
N LEU A 136 -5.36 14.46 3.54
CA LEU A 136 -6.01 13.26 4.07
C LEU A 136 -4.98 12.33 4.74
N GLY A 137 -3.85 12.07 4.08
CA GLY A 137 -2.76 11.26 4.65
C GLY A 137 -2.26 11.81 6.00
N PHE A 138 -2.06 13.13 6.10
CA PHE A 138 -1.68 13.78 7.36
C PHE A 138 -2.78 13.67 8.44
N ALA A 139 -4.05 13.81 8.06
CA ALA A 139 -5.19 13.69 8.98
C ALA A 139 -5.33 12.25 9.53
N ILE A 140 -5.11 11.24 8.69
CA ILE A 140 -5.11 9.84 9.12
C ILE A 140 -3.98 9.60 10.13
N ARG A 141 -2.75 10.07 9.82
CA ARG A 141 -1.61 9.96 10.73
C ARG A 141 -1.88 10.62 12.08
N SER A 142 -2.41 11.84 12.08
CA SER A 142 -2.66 12.59 13.32
C SER A 142 -3.71 11.89 14.19
N ARG A 143 -4.80 11.39 13.58
CA ARG A 143 -5.84 10.63 14.27
C ARG A 143 -5.32 9.31 14.86
N ALA A 144 -4.49 8.59 14.11
CA ALA A 144 -3.87 7.35 14.58
C ALA A 144 -2.91 7.61 15.76
N GLY A 145 -2.14 8.72 15.70
CA GLY A 145 -1.28 9.16 16.80
C GLY A 145 -2.07 9.56 18.06
N GLN A 146 -3.18 10.28 17.90
CA GLN A 146 -4.05 10.66 19.03
C GLN A 146 -4.64 9.45 19.76
N ARG A 147 -5.09 8.41 19.02
CA ARG A 147 -5.58 7.16 19.61
C ARG A 147 -4.49 6.41 20.40
N ARG A 148 -3.24 6.46 19.93
CA ARG A 148 -2.10 5.88 20.65
C ARG A 148 -1.75 6.66 21.92
N ALA A 149 -1.94 7.98 21.91
CA ALA A 149 -1.70 8.83 23.09
C ALA A 149 -2.83 8.75 24.13
N SER A 150 -4.09 8.55 23.70
CA SER A 150 -5.25 8.43 24.61
C SER A 150 -5.49 7.00 25.11
N GLY A 151 -5.05 5.99 24.36
CA GLY A 151 -5.06 4.58 24.76
C GLY A 151 -3.70 4.17 25.31
N GLY A 152 -3.35 4.63 26.52
CA GLY A 152 -2.19 4.11 27.25
C GLY A 152 -2.27 2.58 27.29
N TRP A 153 -1.34 1.93 26.60
CA TRP A 153 -1.22 0.48 26.57
C TRP A 153 -0.82 0.02 27.98
N SER A 154 -1.82 -0.32 28.80
CA SER A 154 -1.63 -1.06 30.05
C SER A 154 -1.20 -2.48 29.69
N GLY A 155 0.11 -2.67 29.48
CA GLY A 155 0.71 -3.98 29.45
C GLY A 155 0.51 -4.69 30.78
N ARG A 156 -0.29 -5.75 30.76
CA ARG A 156 -0.16 -6.93 31.62
C ARG A 156 -0.33 -8.15 30.73
#